data_AF-X0YAP9-F1
#
_entry.id   AF-X0YAP9-F1
#
_cell.length_a   1.000
_cell.length_b   1.000
_cell.length_c   1.000
_cell.angle_alpha   90.00
_cell.angle_beta   90.00
_cell.angle_gamma   90.00
#
_symmetry.space_group_name_H-M   'P 1'
#
loop_
_entity.id
_entity.type
_entity.pdbx_description
1 polymer ?
#
loop_
_entity_poly.entity_id
_entity_poly.type
_entity_poly.pdbx_seq_one_letter_code
_entity_poly.pdbx_strand_id
1 'polypeptide(L)'
;MVTILSAVGGLALFLYGMRVLSQGMEQLAGSKLQEWLDKATNKPWKGATFGAMATSLLQSSSLLMVTMMGLINGGLLTLEQAIGVM
;
A
#
# COMPACT_ATOMS: atom_id res chain seq x y z
N MET A 1 -11.08 32.49 -3.54
CA MET A 1 -12.30 31.65 -3.59
C MET A 1 -12.06 30.33 -4.30
N VAL A 2 -11.48 30.34 -5.52
CA VAL A 2 -11.26 29.12 -6.33
C VAL A 2 -10.33 28.08 -5.66
N THR A 3 -9.31 28.52 -4.90
CA THR A 3 -8.32 27.65 -4.23
C THR A 3 -8.92 26.70 -3.19
N ILE A 4 -9.91 27.18 -2.42
CA ILE A 4 -10.57 26.37 -1.39
C ILE A 4 -11.44 25.31 -2.07
N LEU A 5 -12.13 25.68 -3.15
CA LEU A 5 -12.97 24.77 -3.92
C LEU A 5 -12.13 23.67 -4.60
N SER A 6 -10.96 24.01 -5.17
CA SER A 6 -10.04 23.03 -5.74
C SER A 6 -9.42 22.11 -4.69
N ALA A 7 -9.10 22.63 -3.50
CA ALA A 7 -8.56 21.82 -2.40
C ALA A 7 -9.59 20.79 -1.90
N VAL A 8 -10.85 21.22 -1.71
CA VAL A 8 -11.94 20.32 -1.29
C VAL A 8 -12.27 19.31 -2.39
N GLY A 9 -12.27 19.73 -3.66
CA GLY A 9 -12.49 18.82 -4.80
C GLY A 9 -11.39 17.77 -4.94
N GLY A 10 -10.12 18.17 -4.79
CA GLY A 10 -8.98 17.27 -4.78
C GLY A 10 -9.02 16.29 -3.62
N LEU A 11 -9.38 16.75 -2.42
CA LEU A 11 -9.54 15.90 -1.24
C LEU A 11 -10.69 14.90 -1.40
N ALA A 12 -11.83 15.31 -1.97
CA ALA A 12 -12.95 14.41 -2.24
C ALA A 12 -12.57 13.30 -3.23
N LEU A 13 -11.86 13.65 -4.31
CA LEU A 13 -11.34 12.67 -5.28
C LEU A 13 -10.29 11.74 -4.65
N PHE A 14 -9.42 12.26 -3.79
CA PHE A 14 -8.43 11.45 -3.08
C PHE A 14 -9.09 10.42 -2.15
N LEU A 15 -10.06 10.85 -1.33
CA LEU A 15 -10.79 9.96 -0.44
C LEU A 15 -11.61 8.92 -1.21
N TYR A 16 -12.20 9.30 -2.35
CA TYR A 16 -12.86 8.36 -3.24
C TYR A 16 -11.89 7.33 -3.81
N GLY A 17 -10.72 7.79 -4.29
CA GLY A 17 -9.64 6.92 -4.77
C GLY A 17 -9.17 5.93 -3.71
N MET A 18 -8.98 6.36 -2.46
CA MET A 18 -8.63 5.45 -1.36
C MET A 18 -9.71 4.41 -1.09
N ARG A 19 -10.99 4.76 -1.20
CA ARG A 19 -12.10 3.82 -1.01
C ARG A 19 -12.15 2.78 -2.12
N VAL A 20 -11.95 3.20 -3.38
CA VAL A 20 -11.86 2.32 -4.54
C VAL A 20 -10.64 1.39 -4.42
N LEU A 21 -9.51 1.92 -3.96
CA LEU A 21 -8.30 1.12 -3.71
C LEU A 21 -8.56 0.05 -2.64
N SER A 22 -9.23 0.41 -1.54
CA SER A 22 -9.56 -0.52 -0.44
C SER A 22 -10.50 -1.64 -0.91
N GLN A 23 -11.52 -1.31 -1.70
CA GLN A 23 -12.45 -2.31 -2.27
C GLN A 23 -11.77 -3.19 -3.33
N GLY A 24 -10.92 -2.60 -4.17
CA GLY A 24 -10.12 -3.35 -5.13
C GLY A 24 -9.13 -4.28 -4.42
N MET A 25 -8.50 -3.82 -3.35
CA MET A 25 -7.64 -4.64 -2.50
C MET A 25 -8.43 -5.74 -1.79
N GLU A 26 -9.64 -5.50 -1.28
CA GLU A 26 -10.50 -6.56 -0.72
C GLU A 26 -10.89 -7.61 -1.76
N GLN A 27 -11.26 -7.19 -2.98
CA GLN A 27 -11.58 -8.13 -4.08
C GLN A 27 -10.36 -8.91 -4.54
N LEU A 28 -9.19 -8.26 -4.61
CA LEU A 28 -7.94 -8.90 -4.95
C LEU A 28 -7.52 -9.86 -3.82
N ALA A 29 -7.54 -9.41 -2.56
CA ALA A 29 -7.16 -10.17 -1.35
C ALA A 29 -8.07 -11.36 -1.01
N GLY A 30 -9.03 -11.69 -1.86
CA GLY A 30 -9.66 -13.01 -1.87
C GLY A 30 -8.63 -14.15 -1.97
N SER A 31 -9.10 -15.38 -1.77
CA SER A 31 -8.29 -16.59 -1.60
C SER A 31 -7.17 -16.79 -2.65
N LYS A 32 -7.35 -16.31 -3.88
CA LYS A 32 -6.36 -16.42 -4.96
C LYS A 32 -5.13 -15.52 -4.80
N LEU A 33 -5.29 -14.28 -4.33
CA LEU A 33 -4.14 -13.41 -4.09
C LEU A 33 -3.40 -13.85 -2.84
N GLN A 34 -4.12 -14.35 -1.83
CA GLN A 34 -3.52 -14.97 -0.65
C GLN A 34 -2.65 -16.16 -1.02
N GLU A 35 -3.13 -17.11 -1.85
CA GLU A 35 -2.31 -18.23 -2.34
C GLU A 35 -1.12 -17.80 -3.20
N TRP A 36 -1.27 -16.75 -4.01
CA TRP A 36 -0.19 -16.21 -4.84
C TRP A 36 0.89 -15.53 -4.02
N LEU A 37 0.49 -14.72 -3.04
CA LEU A 37 1.41 -14.14 -2.06
C LEU A 37 2.09 -15.24 -1.28
N ASP A 38 1.35 -16.23 -0.78
CA ASP A 38 1.93 -17.32 0.02
C ASP A 38 2.93 -18.17 -0.77
N LYS A 39 2.76 -18.32 -2.10
CA LYS A 39 3.77 -18.91 -3.00
C LYS A 39 4.96 -17.99 -3.27
N ALA A 40 4.73 -16.68 -3.36
CA ALA A 40 5.76 -15.68 -3.62
C ALA A 40 6.64 -15.41 -2.38
N THR A 41 6.08 -15.43 -1.17
CA THR A 41 6.76 -15.19 0.11
C THR A 41 7.05 -16.46 0.91
N ASN A 42 6.76 -17.67 0.38
CA ASN A 42 6.92 -18.96 1.07
C ASN A 42 8.31 -19.20 1.69
N LYS A 43 9.35 -18.53 1.19
CA LYS A 43 10.71 -18.60 1.75
C LYS A 43 11.23 -17.21 2.11
N PRO A 44 11.95 -17.07 3.25
CA PRO A 44 12.48 -15.78 3.70
C PRO A 44 13.35 -15.08 2.66
N TRP A 45 14.14 -15.82 1.87
CA TRP A 45 14.90 -15.24 0.75
C TRP A 45 14.03 -14.72 -0.40
N LYS A 46 12.94 -15.41 -0.74
CA LYS A 46 12.02 -14.97 -1.80
C LYS A 46 11.25 -13.71 -1.38
N GLY A 47 10.81 -13.68 -0.12
CA GLY A 47 10.18 -12.49 0.47
C GLY A 47 11.14 -11.29 0.53
N ALA A 48 12.40 -11.51 0.88
CA ALA A 48 13.42 -10.46 0.88
C ALA A 48 13.68 -9.90 -0.53
N THR A 49 13.80 -10.74 -1.56
CA THR A 49 13.99 -10.27 -2.94
C THR A 49 12.76 -9.54 -3.49
N PHE A 50 11.55 -10.00 -3.15
CA PHE A 50 10.32 -9.36 -3.58
C PHE A 50 10.14 -7.99 -2.90
N GLY A 51 10.37 -7.94 -1.58
CA GLY A 51 10.37 -6.68 -0.82
C GLY A 51 11.44 -5.71 -1.32
N ALA A 52 12.67 -6.18 -1.57
CA ALA A 52 13.74 -5.34 -2.10
C ALA A 52 13.44 -4.81 -3.51
N MET A 53 12.85 -5.62 -4.39
CA MET A 53 12.40 -5.16 -5.72
C MET A 53 11.25 -4.16 -5.61
N ALA A 54 10.26 -4.42 -4.76
CA ALA A 54 9.16 -3.49 -4.53
C ALA A 54 9.65 -2.14 -3.99
N THR A 55 10.55 -2.15 -2.99
CA THR A 55 11.16 -0.93 -2.44
C THR A 55 12.04 -0.23 -3.47
N SER A 56 12.80 -0.98 -4.28
CA SER A 56 13.62 -0.40 -5.35
C SER A 56 12.78 0.24 -6.46
N LEU A 57 11.56 -0.26 -6.71
CA LEU A 57 10.61 0.33 -7.66
C LEU A 57 9.88 1.53 -7.07
N LEU A 58 9.63 1.52 -5.76
CA LEU A 58 8.96 2.59 -5.02
C LEU A 58 9.92 3.71 -4.57
N GLN A 59 11.05 3.90 -5.28
CA GLN A 59 12.17 4.83 -5.00
C GLN A 59 11.77 6.22 -4.46
N SER A 60 10.59 6.72 -4.81
CA SER A 60 10.02 7.94 -4.22
C SER A 60 9.72 7.73 -2.74
N SER A 61 10.41 8.48 -1.88
CA SER A 61 10.15 8.55 -0.43
C SER A 61 8.67 8.82 -0.12
N SER A 62 7.95 9.51 -1.01
CA SER A 62 6.51 9.77 -0.90
C SER A 62 5.65 8.55 -1.25
N LEU A 63 6.04 7.76 -2.26
CA LEU A 63 5.34 6.52 -2.61
C LEU A 63 5.49 5.48 -1.49
N LEU A 64 6.69 5.35 -0.92
CA LEU A 64 6.94 4.46 0.23
C LEU A 64 6.05 4.80 1.43
N MET A 65 5.93 6.08 1.80
CA MET A 65 5.05 6.49 2.91
C MET A 65 3.58 6.16 2.64
N VAL A 66 3.09 6.39 1.41
CA VAL A 66 1.68 6.12 1.06
C VAL A 66 1.39 4.63 1.06
N THR A 67 2.29 3.81 0.52
CA THR A 67 2.14 2.35 0.50
C THR A 67 2.21 1.77 1.91
N MET A 68 3.10 2.25 2.78
CA MET A 68 3.17 1.81 4.19
C MET A 68 1.94 2.21 4.99
N MET A 69 1.43 3.43 4.84
CA MET A 69 0.17 3.85 5.46
C MET A 69 -1.01 2.97 5.00
N GLY A 70 -1.00 2.52 3.73
CA GLY A 70 -1.96 1.55 3.21
C GLY A 70 -1.85 0.17 3.88
N LEU A 71 -0.63 -0.33 4.05
CA LEU A 71 -0.35 -1.62 4.71
C LEU A 71 -0.67 -1.61 6.22
N ILE A 72 -0.41 -0.50 6.92
CA ILE A 72 -0.76 -0.32 8.33
C ILE A 72 -2.29 -0.28 8.51
N ASN A 73 -2.99 0.51 7.69
CA ASN A 73 -4.45 0.57 7.75
C ASN A 73 -5.10 -0.76 7.35
N GLY A 74 -4.47 -1.54 6.48
CA GLY A 74 -4.89 -2.91 6.14
C GLY A 74 -4.55 -3.97 7.19
N GLY A 75 -3.88 -3.60 8.30
CA GLY A 75 -3.50 -4.51 9.38
C GLY A 75 -2.34 -5.47 9.03
N LEU A 76 -1.69 -5.26 7.89
CA LEU A 76 -0.61 -6.13 7.38
C LEU A 76 0.75 -5.81 7.99
N LEU A 77 0.95 -4.59 8.50
CA LEU A 77 2.16 -4.13 9.17
C LEU A 77 1.81 -3.29 10.40
N THR A 78 2.58 -3.44 11.49
CA THR A 78 2.48 -2.53 12.64
C THR A 78 3.27 -1.24 12.39
N LEU A 79 2.92 -0.17 13.11
CA LEU A 79 3.66 1.11 13.06
C LEU A 79 5.16 0.93 13.36
N GLU A 80 5.50 0.07 14.32
CA GLU A 80 6.90 -0.25 14.64
C GLU A 80 7.62 -0.94 13.47
N GLN A 81 6.95 -1.86 12.77
CA GLN A 81 7.51 -2.54 11.60
C GLN A 81 7.67 -1.59 10.41
N ALA A 82 6.74 -0.65 10.22
CA ALA A 82 6.83 0.35 9.17
C ALA A 82 8.00 1.31 9.40
N ILE A 83 8.21 1.77 10.63
CA ILE A 83 9.36 2.63 11.00
C ILE A 83 10.68 1.90 10.76
N GLY A 84 10.75 0.58 10.97
CA GLY A 84 11.96 -0.20 10.70
C GLY A 84 12.26 -0.45 9.22
N VAL A 85 11.29 -0.25 8.32
CA VAL A 85 11.44 -0.46 6.87
C VAL A 85 11.64 0.85 6.11
N MET A 86 11.24 2.00 6.68
CA MET A 86 11.55 3.35 6.15
C MET A 86 13.02 3.70 6.36
#